data_AF-A0A165IBY9-F1
#
_entry.id   AF-A0A165IBY9-F1
#
_cell.length_a   1.000
_cell.length_b   1.000
_cell.length_c   1.000
_cell.angle_alpha   90.00
_cell.angle_beta   90.00
_cell.angle_gamma   90.00
#
_symmetry.space_group_name_H-M   'P 1'
#
loop_
_entity.id
_entity.type
_entity.pdbx_description
1 polymer ?
#
loop_
_entity_poly.entity_id
_entity_poly.type
_entity_poly.pdbx_seq_one_letter_code
_entity_poly.pdbx_strand_id
1 'polypeptide(L)' 'LNELQDDDGDDFFAGSANSSPNEHRVPRTLREAYAGADADAWRGALGEELDALRANDVYEVVPTPAGVKPITSKPVMRI' A
#
# COMPACT_ATOMS: atom_id res chain seq x y z
N LEU A 1 -34.06 -29.65 -13.42
CA LEU A 1 -33.81 -29.01 -12.13
C LEU A 1 -32.40 -28.44 -12.22
N ASN A 2 -32.34 -27.15 -12.53
CA ASN A 2 -31.16 -26.30 -12.32
C ASN A 2 -31.09 -26.05 -10.81
N GLU A 3 -29.91 -26.13 -10.22
CA GLU A 3 -29.57 -25.32 -9.05
C GLU A 3 -28.22 -24.67 -9.32
N LEU A 4 -28.21 -23.36 -9.08
CA LEU A 4 -27.26 -22.38 -9.57
C LEU A 4 -25.97 -22.49 -8.77
N GLN A 5 -24.84 -22.34 -9.47
CA GLN A 5 -23.58 -22.01 -8.82
C GLN A 5 -23.78 -20.65 -8.14
N ASP A 6 -23.72 -20.65 -6.81
CA ASP A 6 -23.70 -19.41 -6.04
C ASP A 6 -22.37 -18.72 -6.32
N ASP A 7 -22.46 -17.73 -7.21
CA ASP A 7 -21.48 -16.69 -7.45
C ASP A 7 -21.43 -15.85 -6.16
N ASP A 8 -20.54 -16.22 -5.24
CA ASP A 8 -20.18 -15.37 -4.09
C ASP A 8 -19.30 -14.21 -4.58
N GLY A 9 -19.81 -13.48 -5.57
CA GLY A 9 -19.37 -12.17 -6.00
C GLY A 9 -19.53 -11.22 -4.83
N ASP A 10 -18.56 -11.27 -3.92
CA ASP A 10 -18.26 -10.17 -3.02
C ASP A 10 -17.67 -9.06 -3.88
N ASP A 11 -18.55 -8.38 -4.63
CA ASP A 11 -18.31 -7.08 -5.21
C ASP A 11 -17.84 -6.17 -4.06
N PHE A 12 -16.51 -6.10 -3.93
CA PHE A 12 -15.80 -5.38 -2.90
C PHE A 12 -16.10 -3.88 -3.08
N PHE A 13 -17.22 -3.45 -2.52
CA PHE A 13 -17.63 -2.08 -2.50
C PHE A 13 -16.71 -1.33 -1.54
N ALA A 14 -15.77 -0.56 -2.10
CA ALA A 14 -14.76 0.24 -1.42
C ALA A 14 -15.33 1.42 -0.58
N GLY A 15 -16.56 1.31 -0.06
CA GLY A 15 -17.25 2.32 0.73
C GLY A 15 -17.40 2.01 2.23
N SER A 16 -17.12 0.78 2.67
CA SER A 16 -17.35 0.36 4.07
C SER A 16 -16.15 -0.32 4.72
N ALA A 17 -14.94 0.24 4.56
CA ALA A 17 -13.71 -0.41 5.01
C ALA A 17 -13.36 -0.24 6.51
N ASN A 18 -14.24 0.32 7.35
CA ASN A 18 -13.86 0.68 8.73
C ASN A 18 -14.30 -0.30 9.82
N SER A 19 -14.91 -1.44 9.46
CA SER A 19 -15.26 -2.48 10.44
C SER A 19 -15.22 -3.87 9.83
N SER A 20 -14.04 -4.33 9.42
CA SER A 20 -13.82 -5.77 9.27
C SER A 20 -13.42 -6.33 10.64
N PRO A 21 -14.06 -7.42 11.13
CA PRO A 21 -13.77 -8.01 12.44
C PRO A 21 -12.40 -8.71 12.50
N ASN A 22 -11.67 -8.76 11.38
CA ASN A 22 -10.32 -9.30 11.35
C ASN A 22 -9.30 -8.16 11.55
N GLU A 23 -9.17 -7.70 12.80
CA GLU A 23 -8.12 -6.76 13.24
C GLU A 23 -6.73 -7.44 13.19
N HIS A 24 -6.26 -7.82 12.00
CA HIS A 24 -4.82 -7.76 11.82
C HIS A 24 -4.43 -6.29 12.06
N ARG A 25 -3.61 -6.02 13.07
CA ARG A 25 -3.13 -4.66 13.36
C ARG A 25 -2.23 -4.20 12.24
N VAL A 26 -2.83 -3.79 11.12
CA VAL A 26 -2.12 -3.27 9.96
C VAL A 26 -1.47 -1.95 10.39
N PRO A 27 -0.13 -1.84 10.26
CA PRO A 27 0.58 -0.64 10.64
C PRO A 27 0.12 0.55 9.78
N ARG A 28 -0.19 1.68 10.43
CA ARG A 28 -0.63 2.91 9.75
C ARG A 28 0.53 3.84 9.40
N THR A 29 1.71 3.55 9.92
CA THR A 29 2.93 4.31 9.65
C THR A 29 4.09 3.38 9.32
N LEU A 30 5.04 3.86 8.51
CA LEU A 30 6.30 3.13 8.25
C LEU A 30 7.03 2.79 9.56
N ARG A 31 6.94 3.67 10.57
CA ARG A 31 7.52 3.43 11.88
C ARG A 31 6.88 2.24 12.58
N GLU A 32 5.55 2.11 12.53
CA GLU A 32 4.84 0.95 13.08
C GLU A 32 5.19 -0.33 12.31
N ALA A 33 5.22 -0.25 10.98
CA ALA A 33 5.55 -1.39 10.13
C ALA A 33 6.95 -1.94 10.41
N TYR A 34 7.93 -1.05 10.60
CA TYR A 34 9.32 -1.43 10.87
C TYR A 34 9.59 -1.79 12.34
N ALA A 35 8.65 -1.54 13.24
CA ALA A 35 8.76 -1.91 14.65
C ALA A 35 8.03 -3.23 14.97
N GLY A 36 7.24 -3.77 14.04
CA GLY A 36 6.49 -5.01 14.19
C GLY A 36 7.31 -6.27 13.96
N ALA A 37 6.70 -7.43 14.23
CA ALA A 37 7.32 -8.74 13.96
C ALA A 37 7.57 -8.96 12.46
N ASP A 38 6.72 -8.38 11.61
CA ASP A 38 6.79 -8.52 10.15
C ASP A 38 7.68 -7.45 9.48
N ALA A 39 8.56 -6.78 10.23
CA ALA A 39 9.36 -5.66 9.74
C ALA A 39 10.18 -6.01 8.49
N ASP A 40 10.77 -7.21 8.43
CA ASP A 40 11.56 -7.64 7.28
C ASP A 40 10.68 -7.88 6.04
N ALA A 41 9.48 -8.43 6.23
CA ALA A 41 8.51 -8.59 5.15
C ALA A 41 8.07 -7.23 4.60
N TRP A 42 7.80 -6.25 5.48
CA TRP A 42 7.48 -4.88 5.06
C TRP A 42 8.61 -4.20 4.31
N ARG A 43 9.87 -4.42 4.72
CA ARG A 43 11.04 -3.89 4.03
C ARG A 43 11.22 -4.52 2.65
N GLY A 44 11.07 -5.84 2.56
CA GLY A 44 11.14 -6.59 1.31
C GLY A 44 10.09 -6.11 0.31
N ALA A 45 8.82 -6.11 0.72
CA ALA A 45 7.71 -5.66 -0.12
C ALA A 45 7.87 -4.21 -0.61
N LEU A 46 8.30 -3.29 0.27
CA LEU A 46 8.56 -1.91 -0.16
C LEU A 46 9.74 -1.83 -1.14
N GLY A 47 10.77 -2.65 -0.95
CA GLY A 47 11.91 -2.73 -1.87
C GLY A 47 11.48 -3.20 -3.26
N GLU A 48 10.71 -4.29 -3.33
CA GLU A 48 10.18 -4.84 -4.58
C GLU A 48 9.33 -3.81 -5.34
N GLU A 49 8.46 -3.08 -4.64
CA GLU A 49 7.64 -2.03 -5.24
C GLU A 49 8.50 -0.87 -5.78
N LEU A 50 9.50 -0.41 -5.01
CA LEU A 50 10.41 0.65 -5.47
C LEU A 50 11.23 0.21 -6.69
N ASP A 51 11.69 -1.04 -6.71
CA ASP A 51 12.40 -1.62 -7.84
C ASP A 51 11.49 -1.74 -9.07
N ALA A 52 10.22 -2.13 -8.89
CA ALA A 52 9.23 -2.16 -9.97
C ALA A 52 8.97 -0.76 -10.54
N LEU A 53 8.80 0.25 -9.69
CA LEU A 53 8.62 1.64 -10.12
C LEU A 53 9.83 2.16 -10.91
N ARG A 54 11.03 1.79 -10.48
CA ARG A 54 12.28 2.11 -11.18
C ARG A 54 12.39 1.37 -12.52
N ALA A 55 12.06 0.08 -12.55
CA ALA A 55 12.12 -0.74 -13.76
C ALA A 55 11.12 -0.27 -14.83
N ASN A 56 9.99 0.29 -14.41
CA ASN A 56 8.97 0.85 -15.29
C ASN A 56 9.17 2.34 -15.62
N ASP A 57 10.28 2.93 -15.19
CA ASP A 57 10.62 4.35 -15.43
C ASP A 57 9.50 5.33 -15.05
N VAL A 58 8.79 5.03 -13.95
CA VAL A 58 7.62 5.82 -13.51
C VAL A 58 8.04 7.16 -12.90
N TYR A 59 9.25 7.24 -12.34
CA TYR A 59 9.76 8.43 -11.68
C TYR A 59 11.25 8.63 -11.92
N GLU A 60 11.68 9.90 -11.90
CA GLU A 60 13.07 10.31 -11.91
C GLU A 60 13.45 10.88 -10.54
N VAL A 61 14.61 10.48 -10.00
CA VAL A 61 15.17 11.10 -8.79
C VAL A 61 15.96 12.33 -9.19
N VAL A 62 15.39 13.52 -8.95
CA VAL A 62 16.05 14.80 -9.24
C VAL A 62 16.52 15.51 -7.96
N PRO A 63 17.62 16.29 -8.02
CA PRO A 63 18.02 17.15 -6.91
C PRO A 63 16.91 18.16 -6.56
N THR A 64 16.80 18.51 -5.28
CA THR A 64 15.86 19.56 -4.86
C THR A 64 16.27 20.91 -5.46
N PRO A 65 15.37 21.61 -6.19
CA PRO A 65 15.69 22.90 -6.79
C PRO A 65 16.02 23.96 -5.73
N ALA A 66 17.02 24.79 -6.02
CA ALA A 66 17.50 25.81 -5.10
C ALA A 66 16.43 26.88 -4.84
N GLY A 67 16.29 27.29 -3.57
CA GLY A 67 15.37 28.36 -3.16
C GLY A 67 13.89 27.97 -3.14
N VAL A 68 13.56 26.70 -3.41
CA VAL A 68 12.18 26.20 -3.39
C VAL A 68 12.02 25.21 -2.24
N LYS A 69 10.94 25.35 -1.47
CA LYS A 69 10.49 24.29 -0.56
C LYS A 69 9.65 23.29 -1.39
N PRO A 70 10.12 22.05 -1.60
CA PRO A 70 9.31 21.06 -2.31
C PRO A 70 7.96 20.93 -1.65
N ILE A 71 6.91 20.87 -2.46
CA ILE A 71 5.60 20.44 -1.96
C ILE A 71 5.79 19.00 -1.51
N THR A 72 5.64 18.79 -0.20
CA THR A 72 5.79 17.45 0.37
C THR A 72 4.60 16.61 -0.08
N SER A 73 4.80 15.82 -1.12
CA SER A 73 3.93 14.69 -1.43
C SER A 73 4.37 13.54 -0.55
N LYS A 74 3.50 13.10 0.37
CA LYS A 74 3.71 11.84 1.07
C LYS A 74 3.02 10.77 0.22
N PRO A 75 3.75 9.85 -0.42
CA PRO A 75 3.11 8.70 -1.05
C PRO A 75 2.34 7.96 0.04
N VAL A 76 1.01 7.94 -0.09
CA VAL A 76 0.13 7.15 0.77
C VAL A 76 -0.10 5.85 0.01
N MET A 77 0.74 4.85 0.31
CA MET A 77 0.44 3.49 -0.15
C MET A 77 -0.77 3.02 0.64
N ARG A 78 -1.87 2.80 -0.07
CA ARG A 78 -3.10 2.26 0.50
C ARG A 78 -3.04 0.76 0.30
N ILE A 79 -2.83 0.06 1.41
CA ILE A 79 -2.77 -1.40 1.51
C ILE A 79 -4.18 -1.90 1.82
#